data_AF-A0A948RAP6-F1
#
_entry.id   AF-A0A948RAP6-F1
#
_cell.length_a   1.000
_cell.length_b   1.000
_cell.length_c   1.000
_cell.angle_alpha   90.00
_cell.angle_beta   90.00
_cell.angle_gamma   90.00
#
_symmetry.space_group_name_H-M   'P 1'
#
loop_
_entity.id
_entity.type
_entity.pdbx_description
1 polymer ?
#
loop_
_entity_poly.entity_id
_entity_poly.type
_entity_poly.pdbx_seq_one_letter_code
_entity_poly.pdbx_strand_id
1 'polypeptide(L)'
;MFWKKTASTTEIPKPKSGKLPGPQGIPALVAKTLTTKLKMNADLVPILKAVVRKRSNGDKAFDVRIFDESEAAAMQLTVKDYLTLEQNSELIIYDGWYDEASKQVSLEQKKKLPETKLFTETEIRQKIEALSEPGSTVLFYQAQGTQMGGPLGKGAAIIELNPNYPDKGKKFNIYAVDVIGLEPKAKQKKFWDTSNIKAIVRWIKESHHKRLY
;
A
#
# COMPACT_ATOMS: atom_id res chain seq x y z
N MET A 1 -34.56 -7.15 64.25
CA MET A 1 -34.75 -5.69 64.13
C MET A 1 -34.32 -5.25 62.73
N PHE A 2 -35.27 -4.66 62.00
CA PHE A 2 -35.13 -3.67 60.93
C PHE A 2 -34.48 -4.01 59.57
N TRP A 3 -35.37 -4.03 58.56
CA TRP A 3 -35.19 -3.89 57.11
C TRP A 3 -34.53 -2.57 56.68
N LYS A 4 -33.91 -2.57 55.48
CA LYS A 4 -34.41 -1.79 54.33
C LYS A 4 -33.82 -2.25 52.97
N LYS A 5 -34.73 -2.54 52.03
CA LYS A 5 -34.53 -2.62 50.58
C LYS A 5 -34.46 -1.21 49.97
N THR A 6 -33.66 -1.06 48.91
CA THR A 6 -33.88 -0.45 47.56
C THR A 6 -32.50 -0.10 46.97
N ALA A 7 -32.20 -0.16 45.67
CA ALA A 7 -32.98 -0.25 44.45
C ALA A 7 -32.19 -1.05 43.41
N SER A 8 -32.93 -1.81 42.60
CA SER A 8 -32.52 -2.38 41.33
C SER A 8 -32.19 -1.24 40.33
N THR A 9 -30.91 -0.95 40.13
CA THR A 9 -30.47 -0.25 38.92
C THR A 9 -30.50 -1.27 37.80
N THR A 10 -31.52 -1.16 36.95
CA THR A 10 -31.60 -1.79 35.65
C THR A 10 -30.38 -1.33 34.84
N GLU A 11 -29.31 -2.12 34.86
CA GLU A 11 -28.26 -2.01 33.86
C GLU A 11 -28.89 -2.36 32.51
N ILE A 12 -29.17 -1.35 31.71
CA ILE A 12 -29.38 -1.53 30.27
C ILE A 12 -28.12 -2.22 29.77
N PRO A 13 -28.18 -3.46 29.25
CA PRO A 13 -26.98 -4.11 28.74
C PRO A 13 -26.46 -3.27 27.58
N LYS A 14 -25.29 -2.67 27.75
CA LYS A 14 -24.53 -2.10 26.63
C LYS A 14 -24.46 -3.19 25.56
N PRO A 15 -24.89 -2.93 24.30
CA PRO A 15 -24.71 -3.90 23.25
C PRO A 15 -23.23 -4.24 23.20
N LYS A 16 -22.89 -5.54 23.25
CA LYS A 16 -21.54 -6.03 23.00
C LYS A 16 -21.18 -5.63 21.58
N SER A 17 -20.63 -4.43 21.39
CA SER A 17 -20.02 -4.02 20.14
C SER A 17 -18.75 -4.87 19.99
N GLY A 18 -18.92 -6.07 19.43
CA GLY A 18 -17.83 -6.98 19.16
C GLY A 18 -16.78 -6.24 18.33
N LYS A 19 -15.51 -6.35 18.73
CA LYS A 19 -14.38 -5.78 18.00
C LYS A 19 -14.42 -6.29 16.56
N LEU A 20 -14.40 -5.38 15.59
CA LEU A 20 -14.40 -5.76 14.17
C LEU A 20 -13.08 -6.49 13.81
N PRO A 21 -13.12 -7.43 12.85
CA PRO A 21 -11.90 -8.08 12.36
C PRO A 21 -10.94 -7.07 11.75
N GLY A 22 -9.65 -7.27 11.99
CA GLY A 22 -8.59 -6.49 11.35
C GLY A 22 -8.25 -6.95 9.94
N PRO A 23 -7.24 -6.34 9.31
CA PRO A 23 -6.80 -6.71 7.97
C PRO A 23 -6.40 -8.18 7.88
N GLN A 24 -6.86 -8.85 6.84
CA GLN A 24 -6.59 -10.24 6.54
C GLN A 24 -6.35 -10.45 5.03
N GLY A 25 -6.01 -11.67 4.63
CA GLY A 25 -5.98 -12.05 3.21
C GLY A 25 -7.36 -11.91 2.56
N ILE A 26 -7.38 -11.66 1.25
CA ILE A 26 -8.64 -11.55 0.49
C ILE A 26 -9.39 -12.89 0.54
N PRO A 27 -10.69 -12.91 0.93
CA PRO A 27 -11.48 -14.14 0.95
C PRO A 27 -11.48 -14.86 -0.40
N ALA A 28 -11.38 -16.20 -0.41
CA ALA A 28 -11.16 -16.99 -1.63
C ALA A 28 -12.21 -16.71 -2.73
N LEU A 29 -13.49 -16.56 -2.35
CA LEU A 29 -14.57 -16.25 -3.27
C LEU A 29 -14.39 -14.87 -3.94
N VAL A 30 -13.93 -13.89 -3.15
CA VAL A 30 -13.63 -12.52 -3.61
C VAL A 30 -12.39 -12.53 -4.50
N ALA A 31 -11.32 -13.22 -4.10
CA ALA A 31 -10.08 -13.39 -4.87
C ALA A 31 -10.33 -14.02 -6.26
N LYS A 32 -11.17 -15.06 -6.32
CA LYS A 32 -11.59 -15.67 -7.58
C LYS A 32 -12.34 -14.67 -8.48
N THR A 33 -13.23 -13.86 -7.90
CA THR A 33 -13.99 -12.86 -8.64
C THR A 33 -13.09 -11.75 -9.20
N LEU A 34 -12.14 -11.26 -8.40
CA LEU A 34 -11.14 -10.26 -8.82
C LEU A 34 -10.36 -10.73 -10.06
N THR A 35 -9.84 -11.95 -10.03
CA THR A 35 -8.99 -12.48 -11.11
C THR A 35 -9.79 -12.90 -12.34
N THR A 36 -10.92 -13.60 -12.16
CA THR A 36 -11.65 -14.17 -13.30
C THR A 36 -12.59 -13.17 -13.99
N LYS A 37 -13.35 -12.39 -13.20
CA LYS A 37 -14.36 -11.44 -13.72
C LYS A 37 -13.79 -10.05 -13.89
N LEU A 38 -13.10 -9.53 -12.87
CA LEU A 38 -12.55 -8.16 -12.88
C LEU A 38 -11.14 -8.07 -13.47
N LYS A 39 -10.57 -9.20 -13.92
CA LYS A 39 -9.28 -9.30 -14.61
C LYS A 39 -8.10 -8.66 -13.85
N MET A 40 -8.18 -8.61 -12.52
CA MET A 40 -7.04 -8.23 -11.70
C MET A 40 -5.91 -9.23 -11.90
N ASN A 41 -4.67 -8.74 -11.97
CA ASN A 41 -3.49 -9.58 -11.99
C ASN A 41 -3.44 -10.45 -10.72
N ALA A 42 -3.37 -11.77 -10.89
CA ALA A 42 -3.32 -12.72 -9.78
C ALA A 42 -2.11 -12.50 -8.85
N ASP A 43 -1.00 -11.97 -9.37
CA ASP A 43 0.19 -11.59 -8.59
C ASP A 43 -0.13 -10.53 -7.52
N LEU A 44 -1.20 -9.73 -7.71
CA LEU A 44 -1.60 -8.67 -6.78
C LEU A 44 -2.50 -9.18 -5.63
N VAL A 45 -3.21 -10.29 -5.82
CA VAL A 45 -4.12 -10.81 -4.79
C VAL A 45 -3.43 -11.13 -3.46
N PRO A 46 -2.26 -11.82 -3.43
CA PRO A 46 -1.61 -12.17 -2.15
C PRO A 46 -1.01 -10.95 -1.43
N ILE A 47 -0.72 -9.86 -2.14
CA ILE A 47 -0.09 -8.68 -1.57
C ILE A 47 -1.09 -7.67 -1.01
N LEU A 48 -2.35 -7.74 -1.44
CA LEU A 48 -3.43 -6.88 -0.99
C LEU A 48 -4.08 -7.43 0.28
N LYS A 49 -4.69 -6.54 1.06
CA LYS A 49 -5.41 -6.89 2.29
C LYS A 49 -6.90 -6.60 2.14
N ALA A 50 -7.70 -7.31 2.91
CA ALA A 50 -9.12 -7.10 3.05
C ALA A 50 -9.51 -6.87 4.51
N VAL A 51 -10.47 -5.99 4.73
CA VAL A 51 -11.23 -5.90 5.99
C VAL A 51 -12.67 -6.26 5.71
N VAL A 52 -13.29 -7.01 6.62
CA VAL A 52 -14.65 -7.53 6.45
C VAL A 52 -15.50 -7.22 7.67
N ARG A 53 -16.80 -7.06 7.47
CA ARG A 53 -17.79 -7.05 8.55
C ARG A 53 -19.03 -7.83 8.14
N LYS A 54 -19.69 -8.48 9.10
CA LYS A 54 -20.95 -9.20 8.84
C LYS A 54 -22.03 -8.18 8.46
N ARG A 55 -22.83 -8.48 7.43
CA ARG A 55 -23.99 -7.68 7.05
C ARG A 55 -25.18 -7.98 7.97
N SER A 56 -26.07 -7.00 8.10
CA SER A 56 -27.31 -7.16 8.85
C SER A 56 -28.32 -8.11 8.17
N ASN A 57 -28.21 -8.30 6.85
CA ASN A 57 -29.22 -8.99 6.03
C ASN A 57 -28.85 -10.42 5.60
N GLY A 58 -27.95 -11.10 6.32
CA GLY A 58 -27.66 -12.52 6.04
C GLY A 58 -26.61 -13.10 6.97
N ASP A 59 -26.80 -14.36 7.37
CA ASP A 59 -25.90 -15.00 8.32
C ASP A 59 -24.49 -15.26 7.78
N LYS A 60 -24.37 -15.38 6.46
CA LYS A 60 -23.12 -15.60 5.72
C LYS A 60 -22.82 -14.51 4.70
N ALA A 61 -23.41 -13.33 4.89
CA ALA A 61 -23.19 -12.16 4.06
C ALA A 61 -22.23 -11.19 4.76
N PHE A 62 -21.24 -10.68 4.01
CA PHE A 62 -20.20 -9.81 4.53
C PHE A 62 -19.99 -8.61 3.60
N ASP A 63 -19.81 -7.43 4.18
CA ASP A 63 -19.21 -6.31 3.46
C ASP A 63 -17.69 -6.52 3.44
N VAL A 64 -17.04 -6.14 2.35
CA VAL A 64 -15.59 -6.27 2.14
C VAL A 64 -15.01 -5.02 1.51
N ARG A 65 -13.86 -4.57 2.04
CA ARG A 65 -13.05 -3.52 1.43
C ARG A 65 -11.63 -4.03 1.23
N ILE A 66 -11.07 -3.77 0.05
CA ILE A 66 -9.74 -4.21 -0.35
C ILE A 66 -8.82 -2.99 -0.48
N PHE A 67 -7.62 -3.08 0.08
CA PHE A 67 -6.64 -2.00 0.08
C PHE A 67 -5.21 -2.53 -0.02
N ASP A 68 -4.25 -1.64 -0.31
CA ASP A 68 -2.82 -1.92 -0.27
C ASP A 68 -2.25 -1.41 1.06
N GLU A 69 -1.79 -2.33 1.91
CA GLU A 69 -1.23 -2.01 3.23
C GLU A 69 0.05 -1.16 3.12
N SER A 70 0.82 -1.30 2.04
CA SER A 70 2.02 -0.49 1.82
C SER A 70 1.68 0.97 1.55
N GLU A 71 0.58 1.23 0.85
CA GLU A 71 0.12 2.60 0.59
C GLU A 71 -0.44 3.24 1.86
N ALA A 72 -1.22 2.49 2.65
CA ALA A 72 -1.68 2.95 3.97
C ALA A 72 -0.50 3.31 4.87
N ALA A 73 0.53 2.47 4.93
CA ALA A 73 1.75 2.73 5.69
C ALA A 73 2.52 3.97 5.18
N ALA A 74 2.59 4.19 3.86
CA ALA A 74 3.18 5.40 3.28
C ALA A 74 2.42 6.66 3.71
N MET A 75 1.11 6.55 3.93
CA MET A 75 0.26 7.60 4.51
C MET A 75 0.35 7.69 6.04
N GLN A 76 1.23 6.91 6.69
CA GLN A 76 1.34 6.78 8.15
C GLN A 76 0.04 6.33 8.82
N LEU A 77 -0.82 5.62 8.07
CA LEU A 77 -2.08 5.08 8.54
C LEU A 77 -1.94 3.59 8.83
N THR A 78 -2.35 3.17 10.02
CA THR A 78 -2.55 1.74 10.34
C THR A 78 -4.03 1.40 10.20
N VAL A 79 -4.38 0.57 9.21
CA VAL A 79 -5.75 0.09 9.04
C VAL A 79 -6.05 -0.95 10.12
N LYS A 80 -6.98 -0.64 11.03
CA LYS A 80 -7.32 -1.52 12.16
C LYS A 80 -8.49 -2.44 11.87
N ASP A 81 -9.46 -1.95 11.10
CA ASP A 81 -10.70 -2.63 10.80
C ASP A 81 -11.44 -1.94 9.63
N TYR A 82 -12.66 -2.40 9.37
CA TYR A 82 -13.54 -1.88 8.32
C TYR A 82 -13.83 -0.37 8.44
N LEU A 83 -13.97 0.16 9.66
CA LEU A 83 -14.32 1.57 9.88
C LEU A 83 -13.14 2.50 9.63
N THR A 84 -11.90 2.01 9.81
CA THR A 84 -10.70 2.79 9.49
C THR A 84 -10.71 3.24 8.01
N LEU A 85 -11.15 2.37 7.11
CA LEU A 85 -11.28 2.70 5.68
C LEU A 85 -12.50 3.56 5.34
N GLU A 86 -13.49 3.66 6.24
CA GLU A 86 -14.63 4.57 6.04
C GLU A 86 -14.18 6.03 6.12
N GLN A 87 -13.24 6.30 7.02
CA GLN A 87 -12.63 7.62 7.23
C GLN A 87 -11.51 7.91 6.23
N ASN A 88 -11.02 6.90 5.50
CA ASN A 88 -9.88 6.99 4.57
C ASN A 88 -10.24 6.24 3.26
N SER A 89 -11.32 6.68 2.62
CA SER A 89 -11.91 5.98 1.47
C SER A 89 -11.04 5.99 0.21
N GLU A 90 -10.07 6.89 0.13
CA GLU A 90 -9.04 6.99 -0.92
C GLU A 90 -8.07 5.81 -0.96
N LEU A 91 -8.00 5.02 0.12
CA LEU A 91 -7.21 3.79 0.19
C LEU A 91 -7.96 2.57 -0.36
N ILE A 92 -9.27 2.69 -0.58
CA ILE A 92 -10.10 1.57 -1.03
C ILE A 92 -9.86 1.35 -2.53
N ILE A 93 -9.42 0.14 -2.87
CA ILE A 93 -9.25 -0.32 -4.26
C ILE A 93 -10.58 -0.89 -4.76
N TYR A 94 -11.19 -1.76 -3.95
CA TYR A 94 -12.52 -2.31 -4.19
C TYR A 94 -13.36 -2.22 -2.93
N ASP A 95 -14.63 -1.85 -3.08
CA ASP A 95 -15.66 -1.91 -2.04
C ASP A 95 -16.81 -2.80 -2.52
N GLY A 96 -17.48 -3.49 -1.60
CA GLY A 96 -18.65 -4.28 -1.94
C GLY A 96 -18.98 -5.32 -0.90
N TRP A 97 -19.53 -6.44 -1.35
CA TRP A 97 -20.01 -7.51 -0.49
C TRP A 97 -19.91 -8.88 -1.15
N TYR A 98 -19.90 -9.91 -0.31
CA TYR A 98 -20.04 -11.30 -0.75
C TYR A 98 -20.93 -12.07 0.20
N ASP A 99 -21.54 -13.13 -0.32
CA ASP A 99 -22.33 -14.07 0.46
C ASP A 99 -21.86 -15.50 0.17
N GLU A 100 -21.44 -16.21 1.22
CA GLU A 100 -20.84 -17.53 1.08
C GLU A 100 -21.88 -18.62 0.79
N ALA A 101 -23.14 -18.43 1.21
CA ALA A 101 -24.21 -19.41 0.99
C ALA A 101 -24.62 -19.44 -0.48
N SER A 102 -24.86 -18.27 -1.06
CA SER A 102 -25.24 -18.07 -2.46
C SER A 102 -24.05 -18.03 -3.43
N LYS A 103 -22.81 -17.94 -2.89
CA LYS A 103 -21.57 -17.73 -3.66
C LYS A 103 -21.61 -16.47 -4.53
N GLN A 104 -22.38 -15.47 -4.12
CA GLN A 104 -22.48 -14.19 -4.82
C GLN A 104 -21.42 -13.22 -4.33
N VAL A 105 -20.94 -12.40 -5.26
CA VAL A 105 -19.97 -11.32 -5.01
C VAL A 105 -20.37 -10.12 -5.85
N SER A 106 -20.46 -8.96 -5.22
CA SER A 106 -20.58 -7.67 -5.90
C SER A 106 -19.46 -6.77 -5.41
N LEU A 107 -18.62 -6.31 -6.33
CA LEU A 107 -17.51 -5.41 -6.06
C LEU A 107 -17.57 -4.23 -7.02
N GLU A 108 -17.34 -3.05 -6.49
CA GLU A 108 -17.15 -1.82 -7.24
C GLU A 108 -15.68 -1.41 -7.12
N GLN A 109 -15.05 -1.11 -8.25
CA GLN A 109 -13.69 -0.57 -8.24
C GLN A 109 -13.74 0.90 -7.86
N LYS A 110 -13.13 1.26 -6.72
CA LYS A 110 -13.03 2.64 -6.25
C LYS A 110 -11.73 3.30 -6.71
N LYS A 111 -10.67 2.51 -6.85
CA LYS A 111 -9.35 2.98 -7.28
C LYS A 111 -8.67 1.94 -8.17
N LYS A 112 -8.01 2.42 -9.23
CA LYS A 112 -7.14 1.59 -10.07
C LYS A 112 -5.74 1.58 -9.49
N LEU A 113 -5.15 0.40 -9.33
CA LEU A 113 -3.75 0.27 -8.98
C LEU A 113 -2.88 0.74 -10.17
N PRO A 114 -1.87 1.58 -9.94
CA PRO A 114 -0.98 2.02 -11.00
C PRO A 114 -0.14 0.85 -11.53
N GLU A 115 -0.06 0.75 -12.85
CA GLU A 115 0.91 -0.11 -13.51
C GLU A 115 2.26 0.60 -13.57
N THR A 116 3.35 -0.16 -13.42
CA THR A 116 4.69 0.40 -13.51
C THR A 116 5.56 -0.44 -14.43
N LYS A 117 6.30 0.24 -15.30
CA LYS A 117 7.29 -0.41 -16.16
C LYS A 117 8.48 -0.83 -15.31
N LEU A 118 8.88 -2.09 -15.46
CA LEU A 118 10.14 -2.59 -14.92
C LEU A 118 11.26 -2.32 -15.92
N PHE A 119 12.26 -1.54 -15.50
CA PHE A 119 13.41 -1.20 -16.31
C PHE A 119 14.49 -2.30 -16.29
N THR A 120 15.14 -2.47 -17.43
CA THR A 120 16.39 -3.23 -17.59
C THR A 120 17.58 -2.42 -17.06
N GLU A 121 18.72 -3.06 -16.82
CA GLU A 121 19.95 -2.35 -16.41
C GLU A 121 20.37 -1.26 -17.41
N THR A 122 20.23 -1.55 -18.70
CA THR A 122 20.54 -0.61 -19.79
C THR A 122 19.64 0.62 -19.73
N GLU A 123 18.34 0.44 -19.54
CA GLU A 123 17.39 1.56 -19.44
C GLU A 123 17.61 2.37 -18.17
N ILE A 124 17.91 1.72 -17.04
CA ILE A 124 18.25 2.41 -15.78
C ILE A 124 19.50 3.27 -15.98
N ARG A 125 20.54 2.70 -16.59
CA ARG A 125 21.78 3.42 -16.93
C ARG A 125 21.49 4.65 -17.79
N GLN A 126 20.80 4.45 -18.92
CA GLN A 126 20.48 5.53 -19.85
C GLN A 126 19.74 6.67 -19.17
N LYS A 127 18.78 6.34 -18.30
CA LYS A 127 18.02 7.33 -17.53
C LYS A 127 18.88 8.14 -16.56
N ILE A 128 19.87 7.52 -15.92
CA ILE A 128 20.78 8.22 -15.00
C ILE A 128 21.80 9.05 -15.79
N GLU A 129 22.29 8.55 -16.92
CA GLU A 129 23.23 9.27 -17.80
C GLU A 129 22.57 10.48 -18.50
N ALA A 130 21.25 10.44 -18.70
CA ALA A 130 20.47 11.56 -19.23
C ALA A 130 20.34 12.74 -18.26
N LEU A 131 20.77 12.61 -16.99
CA LEU A 131 20.82 13.74 -16.06
C LEU A 131 21.97 14.66 -16.44
N SER A 132 21.64 15.85 -16.97
CA SER A 132 22.60 16.85 -17.44
C SER A 132 22.65 18.10 -16.55
N GLU A 133 21.53 18.50 -15.97
CA GLU A 133 21.43 19.75 -15.20
C GLU A 133 21.72 19.50 -13.70
N PRO A 134 22.53 20.35 -13.04
CA PRO A 134 22.74 20.29 -11.59
C PRO A 134 21.40 20.27 -10.82
N GLY A 135 21.19 19.25 -9.98
CA GLY A 135 19.94 19.05 -9.23
C GLY A 135 18.82 18.33 -9.99
N SER A 136 19.02 17.99 -11.28
CA SER A 136 18.09 17.13 -12.01
C SER A 136 17.99 15.74 -11.36
N THR A 137 16.80 15.14 -11.46
CA THR A 137 16.50 13.89 -10.79
C THR A 137 15.82 12.87 -11.70
N VAL A 138 16.06 11.59 -11.43
CA VAL A 138 15.25 10.49 -11.94
C VAL A 138 14.75 9.61 -10.79
N LEU A 139 13.56 9.05 -10.95
CA LEU A 139 12.89 8.22 -9.96
C LEU A 139 12.72 6.78 -10.45
N PHE A 140 12.92 5.83 -9.54
CA PHE A 140 12.66 4.40 -9.76
C PHE A 140 11.90 3.81 -8.57
N TYR A 141 10.71 3.26 -8.80
CA TYR A 141 9.95 2.57 -7.75
C TYR A 141 10.69 1.31 -7.27
N GLN A 142 10.49 0.92 -6.02
CA GLN A 142 11.19 -0.21 -5.43
C GLN A 142 10.22 -1.23 -4.83
N ALA A 143 10.53 -2.52 -5.00
CA ALA A 143 9.86 -3.66 -4.38
C ALA A 143 10.59 -4.15 -3.12
N GLN A 144 11.79 -3.61 -2.85
CA GLN A 144 12.57 -3.87 -1.65
C GLN A 144 13.12 -2.56 -1.11
N GLY A 145 13.14 -2.42 0.21
CA GLY A 145 13.59 -1.22 0.90
C GLY A 145 12.85 -1.00 2.20
N THR A 146 13.23 0.06 2.92
CA THR A 146 12.62 0.46 4.19
C THR A 146 11.43 1.41 4.01
N GLN A 147 11.31 2.03 2.84
CA GLN A 147 10.23 2.95 2.50
C GLN A 147 8.99 2.18 2.08
N MET A 148 7.86 2.87 2.00
CA MET A 148 6.54 2.27 1.78
C MET A 148 5.80 2.93 0.61
N GLY A 149 4.87 2.17 0.04
CA GLY A 149 3.93 2.64 -0.98
C GLY A 149 4.50 2.65 -2.40
N GLY A 150 3.83 3.38 -3.29
CA GLY A 150 4.09 3.38 -4.73
C GLY A 150 3.74 2.07 -5.43
N PRO A 151 3.83 1.98 -6.76
CA PRO A 151 3.42 0.79 -7.52
C PRO A 151 4.14 -0.50 -7.14
N LEU A 152 5.37 -0.41 -6.62
CA LEU A 152 6.15 -1.56 -6.16
C LEU A 152 6.17 -1.71 -4.62
N GLY A 153 5.48 -0.84 -3.89
CA GLY A 153 5.11 -1.08 -2.48
C GLY A 153 6.21 -0.78 -1.47
N LYS A 154 7.45 -0.56 -1.92
CA LYS A 154 8.57 -0.14 -1.08
C LYS A 154 9.13 1.22 -1.48
N GLY A 155 8.23 2.14 -1.84
CA GLY A 155 8.56 3.53 -2.15
C GLY A 155 9.34 3.66 -3.46
N ALA A 156 10.28 4.60 -3.49
CA ALA A 156 11.14 4.84 -4.64
C ALA A 156 12.55 5.29 -4.26
N ALA A 157 13.49 5.04 -5.16
CA ALA A 157 14.79 5.66 -5.19
C ALA A 157 14.74 6.91 -6.08
N ILE A 158 15.24 8.04 -5.56
CA ILE A 158 15.51 9.25 -6.34
C ILE A 158 17.02 9.37 -6.52
N ILE A 159 17.46 9.41 -7.77
CA ILE A 159 18.85 9.68 -8.15
C ILE A 159 18.92 11.12 -8.61
N GLU A 160 19.75 11.91 -7.96
CA GLU A 160 19.96 13.32 -8.25
C GLU A 160 21.39 13.55 -8.72
N LEU A 161 21.56 14.32 -9.79
CA LEU A 161 22.87 14.86 -10.15
C LEU A 161 23.24 15.92 -9.12
N ASN A 162 24.29 15.68 -8.34
CA ASN A 162 24.66 16.55 -7.22
C ASN A 162 24.89 17.99 -7.73
N PRO A 163 24.12 18.98 -7.24
CA PRO A 163 24.23 20.36 -7.69
C PRO A 163 25.61 20.99 -7.51
N ASN A 164 26.39 20.48 -6.55
CA ASN A 164 27.71 20.99 -6.21
C ASN A 164 28.85 20.20 -6.86
N TYR A 165 28.58 19.23 -7.74
CA TYR A 165 29.62 18.48 -8.44
C TYR A 165 30.13 19.28 -9.66
N PRO A 166 31.45 19.34 -9.92
CA PRO A 166 32.54 18.58 -9.29
C PRO A 166 33.13 19.22 -8.02
N ASP A 167 32.71 20.42 -7.63
CA ASP A 167 33.35 21.20 -6.56
C ASP A 167 33.27 20.53 -5.16
N LYS A 168 32.17 19.84 -4.85
CA LYS A 168 31.93 19.21 -3.55
C LYS A 168 31.12 17.92 -3.66
N GLY A 169 31.67 16.86 -3.06
CA GLY A 169 30.99 15.57 -2.90
C GLY A 169 31.11 14.65 -4.11
N LYS A 170 30.24 13.64 -4.18
CA LYS A 170 30.19 12.68 -5.29
C LYS A 170 29.20 13.13 -6.37
N LYS A 171 29.28 12.53 -7.56
CA LYS A 171 28.47 12.95 -8.72
C LYS A 171 26.97 12.79 -8.49
N PHE A 172 26.54 11.73 -7.81
CA PHE A 172 25.12 11.46 -7.59
C PHE A 172 24.78 11.40 -6.11
N ASN A 173 23.68 12.05 -5.73
CA ASN A 173 23.01 11.85 -4.45
C ASN A 173 21.87 10.85 -4.64
N ILE A 174 21.70 9.93 -3.71
CA ILE A 174 20.64 8.92 -3.76
C ILE A 174 19.78 9.07 -2.51
N TYR A 175 18.47 9.14 -2.73
CA TYR A 175 17.46 9.24 -1.68
C TYR A 175 16.51 8.04 -1.80
N ALA A 176 16.05 7.53 -0.67
CA ALA A 176 14.94 6.60 -0.61
C ALA A 176 13.74 7.37 -0.03
N VAL A 177 12.58 7.27 -0.67
CA VAL A 177 11.37 8.01 -0.26
C VAL A 177 10.15 7.10 -0.27
N ASP A 178 9.24 7.34 0.67
CA ASP A 178 7.86 6.85 0.58
C ASP A 178 7.17 7.41 -0.67
N VAL A 179 6.20 6.68 -1.19
CA VAL A 179 5.39 7.11 -2.34
C VAL A 179 3.91 6.94 -2.02
N ILE A 180 3.12 8.00 -2.19
CA ILE A 180 1.65 7.94 -2.14
C ILE A 180 1.13 7.99 -3.57
N GLY A 181 0.37 6.98 -3.99
CA GLY A 181 -0.01 6.81 -5.39
C GLY A 181 1.21 6.70 -6.31
N LEU A 182 1.52 7.77 -7.05
CA LEU A 182 2.67 7.89 -7.95
C LEU A 182 3.63 9.02 -7.55
N GLU A 183 3.33 9.72 -6.46
CA GLU A 183 4.10 10.90 -6.06
C GLU A 183 5.04 10.53 -4.92
N PRO A 184 6.37 10.75 -5.09
CA PRO A 184 7.28 10.62 -3.97
C PRO A 184 6.94 11.66 -2.91
N LYS A 185 6.93 11.24 -1.64
CA LYS A 185 7.00 12.20 -0.55
C LYS A 185 8.29 13.00 -0.67
N ALA A 186 8.28 14.22 -0.13
CA ALA A 186 9.43 15.12 -0.14
C ALA A 186 10.74 14.38 0.19
N LYS A 187 11.83 14.77 -0.48
CA LYS A 187 13.14 14.14 -0.34
C LYS A 187 13.47 13.97 1.15
N GLN A 188 13.55 12.70 1.58
CA GLN A 188 13.97 12.36 2.93
C GLN A 188 15.50 12.54 3.05
N LYS A 189 16.06 12.10 4.19
CA LYS A 189 17.49 12.04 4.43
C LYS A 189 18.20 11.31 3.28
N LYS A 190 19.27 11.91 2.75
CA LYS A 190 20.17 11.28 1.77
C LYS A 190 20.57 9.89 2.28
N PHE A 191 20.31 8.88 1.46
CA PHE A 191 20.63 7.50 1.78
C PHE A 191 22.14 7.26 1.64
N TRP A 192 22.71 7.66 0.51
CA TRP A 192 24.15 7.63 0.21
C TRP A 192 24.48 8.50 -1.00
N ASP A 193 25.77 8.65 -1.30
CA ASP A 193 26.27 9.29 -2.53
C ASP A 193 27.37 8.46 -3.19
N THR A 194 27.52 8.59 -4.51
CA THR A 194 28.58 7.90 -5.27
C THR A 194 28.79 8.53 -6.64
N SER A 195 29.99 8.37 -7.20
CA SER A 195 30.27 8.68 -8.61
C SER A 195 30.25 7.43 -9.49
N ASN A 196 30.07 6.24 -8.90
CA ASN A 196 30.08 4.97 -9.61
C ASN A 196 28.66 4.62 -10.10
N ILE A 197 28.38 4.94 -11.37
CA ILE A 197 27.08 4.65 -11.98
C ILE A 197 26.75 3.14 -12.02
N LYS A 198 27.74 2.26 -12.16
CA LYS A 198 27.51 0.80 -12.19
C LYS A 198 26.95 0.32 -10.86
N ALA A 199 27.43 0.88 -9.75
CA ALA A 199 26.92 0.56 -8.42
C ALA A 199 25.46 1.01 -8.25
N ILE A 200 25.10 2.21 -8.75
CA ILE A 200 23.73 2.73 -8.71
C ILE A 200 22.80 1.83 -9.54
N VAL A 201 23.18 1.51 -10.78
CA VAL A 201 22.37 0.69 -11.69
C VAL A 201 22.09 -0.69 -11.08
N ARG A 202 23.12 -1.34 -10.54
CA ARG A 202 22.98 -2.65 -9.90
C ARG A 202 22.02 -2.59 -8.70
N TRP A 203 22.21 -1.64 -7.80
CA TRP A 203 21.35 -1.48 -6.62
C TRP A 203 19.89 -1.19 -6.97
N ILE A 204 19.64 -0.32 -7.96
CA ILE A 204 18.28 -0.09 -8.46
C ILE A 204 17.72 -1.39 -9.06
N LYS A 205 18.50 -2.11 -9.86
CA LYS A 205 18.00 -3.32 -10.52
C LYS A 205 17.62 -4.41 -9.53
N GLU A 206 18.40 -4.59 -8.46
CA GLU A 206 18.13 -5.53 -7.37
C GLU A 206 16.83 -5.21 -6.63
N SER A 207 16.39 -3.95 -6.60
CA SER A 207 15.16 -3.51 -5.93
C SER A 207 13.98 -3.18 -6.86
N HIS A 208 14.22 -3.01 -8.16
CA HIS A 208 13.23 -2.62 -9.17
C HIS A 208 12.71 -3.83 -9.96
N HIS A 209 11.91 -4.65 -9.29
CA HIS A 209 11.28 -5.85 -9.84
C HIS A 209 9.81 -5.96 -9.39
N LYS A 210 9.07 -6.96 -9.88
CA LYS A 210 7.69 -7.20 -9.42
C LYS A 210 7.66 -7.44 -7.90
N ARG A 211 6.61 -6.99 -7.23
CA ARG A 211 6.39 -7.32 -5.83
C ARG A 211 6.24 -8.83 -5.66
N LEU A 212 7.05 -9.41 -4.78
CA LEU A 212 6.99 -10.81 -4.37
C LEU A 212 7.03 -10.79 -2.83
N TYR A 213 6.01 -11.34 -2.17
CA TYR A 213 6.01 -11.59 -0.72
C TYR A 213 6.19 -13.08 -0.46
#